data_AF-A0A815EG94-F1
#
_entry.id   AF-A0A815EG94-F1
#
_cell.length_a   1.000
_cell.length_b   1.000
_cell.length_c   1.000
_cell.angle_alpha   90.00
_cell.angle_beta   90.00
_cell.angle_gamma   90.00
#
_symmetry.space_group_name_H-M   'P 1'
#
loop_
_entity.id
_entity.type
_entity.pdbx_description
1 polymer ?
#
loop_
_entity_poly.entity_id
_entity_poly.type
_entity_poly.pdbx_seq_one_letter_code
_entity_poly.pdbx_strand_id
1 'polypeptide(L)'
;MDDNGKLFIDVEDIDTMNLRTLHLLTTNDYETIQFLQHLKLLPTKPVKRCSNNCNNWYLAYLHTKGKEGYTFRCRKCKGTSTIRKGTFFSDSKLKFIQIFELMYYWAREMDNLDDLSHELSILSKTTLIDWKNFCRDICAIHFINNPQKVGGPDHIVEIDESAFGKRKYNRGRLVKTQWVFDGIDINTKKCFLVEVKKRDAATLLPIIQNYVLPGTTIHSDKWKAYNDLQNDPNYYHLTVNHSLNFVDPDTGFARTLLTSYLEEFMWRQEFGDEPLKNLILQISSHYPVE
;
A
#
# COMPACT_ATOMS: atom_id res chain seq x y z
N MET A 1 28.66 -11.04 3.40
CA MET A 1 28.55 -12.22 2.53
C MET A 1 28.09 -13.38 3.41
N ASP A 2 27.29 -14.31 2.88
CA ASP A 2 26.95 -15.56 3.59
C ASP A 2 28.17 -16.51 3.64
N ASP A 3 27.99 -17.66 4.28
CA ASP A 3 29.02 -18.72 4.40
C ASP A 3 29.50 -19.26 3.03
N ASN A 4 28.81 -18.92 1.94
CA ASN A 4 29.15 -19.31 0.57
C ASN A 4 29.75 -18.14 -0.26
N GLY A 5 30.07 -17.01 0.36
CA GLY A 5 30.65 -15.84 -0.31
C GLY A 5 29.63 -15.03 -1.14
N LYS A 6 28.33 -15.27 -0.99
CA LYS A 6 27.29 -14.56 -1.71
C LYS A 6 26.97 -13.24 -1.01
N LEU A 7 26.77 -12.17 -1.78
CA LEU A 7 26.30 -10.88 -1.26
C LEU A 7 24.95 -11.11 -0.55
N PHE A 8 24.78 -10.48 0.61
CA PHE A 8 23.60 -10.66 1.45
C PHE A 8 23.26 -9.32 2.09
N ILE A 9 21.99 -8.94 2.05
CA ILE A 9 21.45 -7.71 2.62
C ILE A 9 20.21 -8.07 3.42
N ASP A 10 20.22 -7.73 4.70
CA ASP A 10 19.08 -7.86 5.58
C ASP A 10 18.05 -6.75 5.28
N VAL A 11 16.79 -6.95 5.67
CA VAL A 11 15.75 -5.93 5.54
C VAL A 11 16.14 -4.65 6.30
N GLU A 12 16.89 -4.76 7.38
CA GLU A 12 17.38 -3.59 8.15
C GLU A 12 18.32 -2.69 7.35
N ASP A 13 19.06 -3.23 6.37
CA ASP A 13 20.04 -2.50 5.56
C ASP A 13 19.53 -2.22 4.13
N ILE A 14 18.28 -2.58 3.82
CA ILE A 14 17.78 -2.64 2.43
C ILE A 14 17.79 -1.27 1.72
N ASP A 15 17.60 -0.17 2.45
CA ASP A 15 17.62 1.18 1.89
C ASP A 15 19.05 1.69 1.56
N THR A 16 20.08 1.02 2.08
CA THR A 16 21.49 1.28 1.69
C THR A 16 21.84 0.66 0.33
N MET A 17 21.03 -0.28 -0.14
CA MET A 17 21.21 -0.98 -1.41
C MET A 17 21.01 -0.02 -2.59
N ASN A 18 21.84 -0.17 -3.62
CA ASN A 18 21.60 0.46 -4.93
C ASN A 18 21.30 -0.61 -5.99
N LEU A 19 20.92 -0.17 -7.19
CA LEU A 19 20.57 -1.08 -8.29
C LEU A 19 21.68 -2.06 -8.69
N ARG A 20 22.96 -1.68 -8.57
CA ARG A 20 24.07 -2.62 -8.88
C ARG A 20 24.10 -3.75 -7.86
N THR A 21 23.95 -3.39 -6.59
CA THR A 21 23.86 -4.35 -5.48
C THR A 21 22.64 -5.26 -5.65
N LEU A 22 21.47 -4.70 -5.97
CA LEU A 22 20.26 -5.48 -6.26
C LEU A 22 20.48 -6.46 -7.42
N HIS A 23 21.09 -6.01 -8.51
CA HIS A 23 21.38 -6.86 -9.66
C HIS A 23 22.30 -8.03 -9.30
N LEU A 24 23.30 -7.81 -8.44
CA LEU A 24 24.19 -8.86 -7.94
C LEU A 24 23.47 -9.86 -7.02
N LEU A 25 22.43 -9.44 -6.31
CA LEU A 25 21.62 -10.31 -5.45
C LEU A 25 20.60 -11.14 -6.25
N THR A 26 20.26 -10.71 -7.46
CA THR A 26 19.11 -11.19 -8.24
C THR A 26 19.50 -11.61 -9.66
N THR A 27 20.70 -12.20 -9.82
CA THR A 27 21.28 -12.49 -11.16
C THR A 27 20.45 -13.45 -12.00
N ASN A 28 19.60 -14.27 -11.36
CA ASN A 28 18.68 -15.17 -12.03
C ASN A 28 17.43 -15.40 -11.18
N ASP A 29 16.41 -16.03 -11.78
CA ASP A 29 15.11 -16.25 -11.14
C ASP A 29 15.19 -17.00 -9.81
N TYR A 30 16.13 -17.95 -9.66
CA TYR A 30 16.29 -18.70 -8.41
C TYR A 30 16.83 -17.80 -7.29
N GLU A 31 17.87 -17.01 -7.59
CA GLU A 31 18.45 -16.09 -6.61
C GLU A 31 17.47 -14.99 -6.23
N THR A 32 16.71 -14.48 -7.18
CA THR A 32 15.60 -13.55 -6.91
C THR A 32 14.58 -14.16 -5.94
N ILE A 33 14.21 -15.44 -6.14
CA ILE A 33 13.29 -16.12 -5.22
C ILE A 33 13.90 -16.27 -3.83
N GLN A 34 15.17 -16.68 -3.73
CA GLN A 34 15.85 -16.81 -2.43
C GLN A 34 15.95 -15.47 -1.71
N PHE A 35 16.29 -14.39 -2.43
CA PHE A 35 16.36 -13.04 -1.90
C PHE A 35 14.99 -12.59 -1.37
N LEU A 36 13.91 -12.77 -2.14
CA LEU A 36 12.56 -12.42 -1.68
C LEU A 36 12.06 -13.31 -0.53
N GLN A 37 12.48 -14.58 -0.47
CA GLN A 37 12.20 -15.46 0.67
C GLN A 37 12.92 -14.98 1.94
N HIS A 38 14.17 -14.53 1.80
CA HIS A 38 14.91 -13.95 2.90
C HIS A 38 14.23 -12.70 3.45
N LEU A 39 13.72 -11.83 2.57
CA LEU A 39 12.93 -10.65 2.94
C LEU A 39 11.49 -10.97 3.40
N LYS A 40 11.10 -12.26 3.51
CA LYS A 40 9.76 -12.71 3.86
C LYS A 40 8.64 -12.19 2.94
N LEU A 41 8.99 -11.89 1.69
CA LEU A 41 8.06 -11.48 0.65
C LEU A 41 7.51 -12.67 -0.15
N LEU A 42 8.24 -13.78 -0.16
CA LEU A 42 7.81 -15.06 -0.72
C LEU A 42 7.93 -16.17 0.32
N PRO A 43 7.04 -17.17 0.29
CA PRO A 43 7.10 -18.26 1.24
C PRO A 43 8.23 -19.24 0.88
N THR A 44 8.72 -19.97 1.88
CA THR A 44 9.64 -21.10 1.70
C THR A 44 8.89 -22.42 1.49
N LYS A 45 7.59 -22.44 1.80
CA LYS A 45 6.68 -23.60 1.68
C LYS A 45 5.35 -23.19 1.04
N PRO A 46 4.62 -24.11 0.39
CA PRO A 46 3.34 -23.74 -0.21
C PRO A 46 2.26 -23.50 0.84
N VAL A 47 1.44 -22.46 0.62
CA VAL A 47 0.25 -22.16 1.44
C VAL A 47 -0.75 -23.33 1.46
N LYS A 48 -0.88 -24.07 0.35
CA LYS A 48 -1.77 -25.23 0.25
C LYS A 48 -1.06 -26.51 0.68
N ARG A 49 -1.59 -27.18 1.71
CA ARG A 49 -1.20 -28.55 2.06
C ARG A 49 -1.67 -29.53 0.97
N CYS A 50 -0.86 -30.54 0.65
CA CYS A 50 -1.29 -31.59 -0.30
C CYS A 50 -2.52 -32.32 0.30
N SER A 51 -3.40 -32.84 -0.56
CA SER A 51 -4.59 -33.62 -0.15
C SER A 51 -4.26 -34.76 0.82
N ASN A 52 -3.04 -35.31 0.73
CA ASN A 52 -2.54 -36.39 1.59
C ASN A 52 -1.64 -35.87 2.72
N ASN A 53 -1.80 -34.60 3.11
CA ASN A 53 -1.05 -33.89 4.16
C ASN A 53 0.48 -34.09 4.08
N CYS A 54 1.02 -34.13 2.86
CA CYS A 54 2.43 -34.36 2.61
C CYS A 54 3.25 -33.10 2.94
N ASN A 55 4.32 -33.25 3.73
CA ASN A 55 5.27 -32.17 4.06
C ASN A 55 6.53 -32.15 3.17
N ASN A 56 6.64 -33.04 2.18
CA ASN A 56 7.80 -33.14 1.30
C ASN A 56 7.64 -32.28 0.04
N TRP A 57 7.64 -30.96 0.21
CA TRP A 57 7.66 -29.99 -0.87
C TRP A 57 9.07 -29.52 -1.19
N TYR A 58 9.31 -29.19 -2.45
CA TYR A 58 10.56 -28.59 -2.89
C TYR A 58 10.26 -27.61 -4.03
N LEU A 59 11.16 -26.64 -4.19
CA LEU A 59 11.11 -25.73 -5.32
C LEU A 59 11.56 -26.48 -6.58
N ALA A 60 10.71 -26.49 -7.60
CA ALA A 60 10.98 -27.16 -8.87
C ALA A 60 10.83 -26.14 -10.00
N TYR A 61 11.80 -26.12 -10.91
CA TYR A 61 11.65 -25.43 -12.17
C TYR A 61 10.79 -26.30 -13.10
N LEU A 62 9.68 -25.76 -13.60
CA LEU A 62 8.86 -26.42 -14.60
C LEU A 62 9.08 -25.78 -15.96
N HIS A 63 9.34 -26.61 -16.96
CA HIS A 63 9.41 -26.22 -18.35
C HIS A 63 8.37 -27.04 -19.13
N THR A 64 7.14 -26.53 -19.18
CA THR A 64 6.01 -27.16 -19.89
C THR A 64 5.34 -26.13 -20.79
N LYS A 65 4.66 -26.56 -21.88
CA LYS A 65 3.97 -25.65 -22.81
C LYS A 65 3.05 -24.68 -22.04
N GLY A 66 3.45 -23.42 -21.95
CA GLY A 66 2.70 -22.34 -21.28
C GLY A 66 2.93 -22.15 -19.78
N LYS A 67 3.83 -22.93 -19.14
CA LYS A 67 4.27 -22.73 -17.74
C LYS A 67 5.78 -22.94 -17.66
N GLU A 68 6.49 -21.82 -17.69
CA GLU A 68 7.93 -21.73 -17.45
C GLU A 68 8.15 -20.99 -16.12
N GLY A 69 9.03 -21.53 -15.27
CA GLY A 69 9.40 -20.91 -14.00
C GLY A 69 9.29 -21.84 -12.79
N TYR A 70 9.66 -21.30 -11.63
CA TYR A 70 9.66 -22.03 -10.37
C TYR A 70 8.25 -22.19 -9.77
N THR A 71 7.99 -23.37 -9.21
CA THR A 71 6.78 -23.69 -8.46
C THR A 71 7.14 -24.63 -7.30
N PHE A 72 6.30 -24.69 -6.26
CA PHE A 72 6.39 -25.79 -5.30
C PHE A 72 5.83 -27.07 -5.90
N ARG A 73 6.58 -28.17 -5.78
CA ARG A 73 6.15 -29.51 -6.19
C ARG A 73 6.26 -30.48 -5.03
N CYS A 74 5.22 -31.29 -4.83
CA CYS A 74 5.26 -32.34 -3.81
C CYS A 74 5.97 -33.58 -4.35
N ARG A 75 6.94 -34.14 -3.61
CA ARG A 75 7.67 -35.36 -4.02
C ARG A 75 6.75 -36.58 -4.13
N LYS A 76 5.78 -36.71 -3.21
CA LYS A 76 4.87 -37.85 -3.09
C LYS A 76 3.68 -37.73 -4.05
N CYS A 77 2.84 -36.72 -3.87
CA CYS A 77 1.60 -36.59 -4.65
C CYS A 77 1.78 -35.92 -6.03
N LYS A 78 2.98 -35.44 -6.35
CA LYS A 78 3.33 -34.70 -7.59
C LYS A 78 2.51 -33.43 -7.85
N GLY A 79 1.61 -33.05 -6.95
CA GLY A 79 0.85 -31.81 -7.00
C GLY A 79 1.76 -30.59 -6.99
N THR A 80 1.29 -29.52 -7.62
CA THR A 80 2.01 -28.25 -7.78
C THR A 80 1.26 -27.12 -7.10
N SER A 81 1.99 -26.16 -6.54
CA SER A 81 1.46 -24.88 -6.05
C SER A 81 2.35 -23.74 -6.50
N THR A 82 1.76 -22.68 -7.05
CA THR A 82 2.50 -21.46 -7.39
C THR A 82 3.09 -20.82 -6.14
N ILE A 83 4.28 -20.22 -6.28
CA ILE A 83 4.99 -19.50 -5.20
C ILE A 83 4.28 -18.17 -4.88
N ARG A 84 3.58 -17.60 -5.87
CA ARG A 84 2.89 -16.31 -5.77
C ARG A 84 1.62 -16.34 -4.93
N LYS A 85 1.06 -17.52 -4.69
CA LYS A 85 -0.29 -17.62 -4.12
C LYS A 85 -0.28 -17.15 -2.68
N GLY A 86 -1.16 -16.19 -2.37
CA GLY A 86 -1.32 -15.66 -1.01
C GLY A 86 -0.24 -14.65 -0.64
N THR A 87 0.56 -14.19 -1.61
CA THR A 87 1.57 -13.14 -1.41
C THR A 87 1.18 -11.86 -2.15
N PHE A 88 1.91 -10.78 -1.91
CA PHE A 88 1.80 -9.52 -2.66
C PHE A 88 1.98 -9.68 -4.18
N PHE A 89 2.60 -10.78 -4.62
CA PHE A 89 2.86 -11.09 -6.03
C PHE A 89 1.74 -11.93 -6.70
N SER A 90 0.64 -12.18 -5.98
CA SER A 90 -0.51 -12.97 -6.46
C SER A 90 -1.04 -12.44 -7.78
N ASP A 91 -1.47 -13.35 -8.65
CA ASP A 91 -2.11 -13.06 -9.96
C ASP A 91 -1.32 -12.22 -10.97
N SER A 92 -0.11 -11.77 -10.62
CA SER A 92 0.77 -11.04 -11.52
C SER A 92 1.47 -11.93 -12.53
N LYS A 93 1.64 -11.38 -13.74
CA LYS A 93 2.44 -11.97 -14.81
C LYS A 93 3.85 -11.38 -14.91
N LEU A 94 4.14 -10.29 -14.19
CA LEU A 94 5.48 -9.70 -14.17
C LEU A 94 6.46 -10.60 -13.44
N LYS A 95 7.73 -10.55 -13.83
CA LYS A 95 8.80 -11.24 -13.10
C LYS A 95 8.92 -10.67 -11.68
N PHE A 96 9.42 -11.48 -10.76
CA PHE A 96 9.64 -11.06 -9.38
C PHE A 96 10.58 -9.85 -9.29
N ILE A 97 11.67 -9.88 -10.07
CA ILE A 97 12.64 -8.77 -10.09
C ILE A 97 12.02 -7.47 -10.59
N GLN A 98 11.20 -7.52 -11.65
CA GLN A 98 10.52 -6.33 -12.18
C GLN A 98 9.61 -5.67 -11.15
N ILE A 99 8.90 -6.47 -10.34
CA ILE A 99 8.03 -5.96 -9.28
C ILE A 99 8.88 -5.34 -8.16
N PHE A 100 9.95 -6.02 -7.75
CA PHE A 100 10.81 -5.53 -6.67
C PHE A 100 11.57 -4.26 -7.07
N GLU A 101 12.07 -4.17 -8.31
CA GLU A 101 12.68 -2.96 -8.84
C GLU A 101 11.65 -1.81 -8.92
N LEU A 102 10.41 -2.08 -9.32
CA LEU A 102 9.35 -1.08 -9.27
C LEU A 102 9.12 -0.56 -7.85
N MET A 103 9.07 -1.44 -6.85
CA MET A 103 9.00 -1.05 -5.44
C MET A 103 10.21 -0.20 -5.03
N TYR A 104 11.41 -0.58 -5.44
CA TYR A 104 12.64 0.18 -5.19
C TYR A 104 12.57 1.60 -5.78
N TYR A 105 12.20 1.74 -7.06
CA TYR A 105 12.05 3.05 -7.70
C TYR A 105 10.94 3.89 -7.06
N TRP A 106 9.82 3.26 -6.71
CA TRP A 106 8.72 3.92 -6.01
C TRP A 106 9.12 4.41 -4.62
N ALA A 107 9.84 3.60 -3.85
CA ALA A 107 10.33 3.96 -2.53
C ALA A 107 11.26 5.17 -2.60
N ARG A 108 12.11 5.24 -3.63
CA ARG A 108 13.06 6.33 -3.86
C ARG A 108 12.49 7.55 -4.61
N GLU A 109 11.19 7.58 -4.88
CA GLU A 109 10.52 8.66 -5.61
C GLU A 109 11.09 8.89 -7.03
N MET A 110 11.65 7.83 -7.62
CA MET A 110 12.20 7.79 -8.98
C MET A 110 11.26 7.03 -9.91
N ASP A 111 9.96 7.32 -9.83
CA ASP A 111 8.89 6.46 -10.33
C ASP A 111 8.11 7.05 -11.52
N ASN A 112 8.82 7.84 -12.33
CA ASN A 112 8.34 8.34 -13.62
C ASN A 112 7.94 7.17 -14.52
N LEU A 113 6.77 7.26 -15.16
CA LEU A 113 6.21 6.15 -15.94
C LEU A 113 7.03 5.79 -17.18
N ASP A 114 7.67 6.76 -17.83
CA ASP A 114 8.49 6.51 -19.01
C ASP A 114 9.83 5.87 -18.63
N ASP A 115 10.46 6.35 -17.56
CA ASP A 115 11.69 5.75 -17.02
C ASP A 115 11.42 4.31 -16.53
N LEU A 116 10.37 4.11 -15.72
CA LEU A 116 9.97 2.77 -15.27
C LEU A 116 9.65 1.83 -16.44
N SER A 117 8.98 2.33 -17.48
CA SER A 117 8.67 1.54 -18.67
C SER A 117 9.93 1.09 -19.39
N HIS A 118 10.92 1.99 -19.49
CA HIS A 118 12.21 1.72 -20.12
C HIS A 118 13.04 0.75 -19.29
N GLU A 119 13.37 1.12 -18.05
CA GLU A 119 14.27 0.38 -17.16
C GLU A 119 13.75 -1.03 -16.86
N LEU A 120 12.45 -1.16 -16.58
CA LEU A 120 11.85 -2.44 -16.19
C LEU A 120 11.37 -3.27 -17.39
N SER A 121 11.46 -2.73 -18.61
CA SER A 121 10.90 -3.32 -19.83
C SER A 121 9.40 -3.67 -19.69
N ILE A 122 8.63 -2.79 -19.03
CA ILE A 122 7.17 -2.95 -18.85
C ILE A 122 6.46 -1.94 -19.75
N LEU A 123 6.01 -2.39 -20.92
CA LEU A 123 5.36 -1.51 -21.92
C LEU A 123 4.00 -0.96 -21.48
N SER A 124 3.34 -1.61 -20.54
CA SER A 124 2.00 -1.26 -20.09
C SER A 124 2.06 -0.21 -18.98
N LYS A 125 1.85 1.06 -19.33
CA LYS A 125 1.70 2.16 -18.34
C LYS A 125 0.58 1.90 -17.34
N THR A 126 -0.49 1.23 -17.76
CA THR A 126 -1.57 0.84 -16.83
C THR A 126 -1.07 -0.15 -15.79
N THR A 127 -0.25 -1.14 -16.18
CA THR A 127 0.37 -2.08 -15.24
C THR A 127 1.29 -1.35 -14.26
N LEU A 128 2.10 -0.40 -14.73
CA LEU A 128 2.96 0.41 -13.84
C LEU A 128 2.13 1.21 -12.82
N ILE A 129 1.06 1.85 -13.27
CA ILE A 129 0.13 2.59 -12.40
C ILE A 129 -0.51 1.64 -11.37
N ASP A 130 -0.95 0.46 -11.79
CA ASP A 130 -1.56 -0.52 -10.88
C ASP A 130 -0.57 -0.96 -9.80
N TRP A 131 0.70 -1.20 -10.15
CA TRP A 131 1.73 -1.54 -9.16
C TRP A 131 2.09 -0.41 -8.21
N LYS A 132 2.14 0.84 -8.70
CA LYS A 132 2.27 2.00 -7.82
C LYS A 132 1.09 2.08 -6.85
N ASN A 133 -0.14 1.79 -7.32
CA ASN A 133 -1.31 1.75 -6.46
C ASN A 133 -1.26 0.59 -5.45
N PHE A 134 -0.72 -0.58 -5.81
CA PHE A 134 -0.52 -1.66 -4.84
C PHE A 134 0.44 -1.27 -3.70
N CYS A 135 1.48 -0.46 -3.97
CA CYS A 135 2.32 0.10 -2.90
C CYS A 135 1.51 1.05 -2.01
N ARG A 136 0.67 1.92 -2.60
CA ARG A 136 -0.22 2.84 -1.85
C ARG A 136 -1.26 2.10 -1.01
N ASP A 137 -1.79 0.99 -1.53
CA ASP A 137 -2.73 0.15 -0.78
C ASP A 137 -2.07 -0.37 0.51
N ILE A 138 -0.78 -0.73 0.49
CA ILE A 138 -0.03 -1.11 1.69
C ILE A 138 0.06 0.06 2.68
N CYS A 139 0.34 1.28 2.19
CA CYS A 139 0.34 2.48 3.01
C CYS A 139 -1.01 2.71 3.70
N ALA A 140 -2.11 2.61 2.95
CA ALA A 140 -3.46 2.76 3.50
C ALA A 140 -3.78 1.68 4.54
N ILE A 141 -3.46 0.42 4.26
CA ILE A 141 -3.70 -0.71 5.16
C ILE A 141 -2.98 -0.51 6.51
N HIS A 142 -1.78 0.06 6.49
CA HIS A 142 -1.06 0.38 7.72
C HIS A 142 -1.88 1.31 8.63
N PHE A 143 -2.38 2.43 8.10
CA PHE A 143 -3.16 3.39 8.89
C PHE A 143 -4.56 2.91 9.24
N ILE A 144 -5.20 2.11 8.38
CA ILE A 144 -6.49 1.45 8.70
C ILE A 144 -6.35 0.52 9.90
N ASN A 145 -5.22 -0.19 10.01
CA ASN A 145 -4.97 -1.11 11.11
C ASN A 145 -4.44 -0.42 12.38
N ASN A 146 -3.96 0.83 12.27
CA ASN A 146 -3.37 1.59 13.37
C ASN A 146 -3.95 3.02 13.46
N PRO A 147 -5.29 3.18 13.56
CA PRO A 147 -5.88 4.51 13.57
C PRO A 147 -5.54 5.25 14.86
N GLN A 148 -5.10 6.51 14.74
CA GLN A 148 -4.73 7.34 15.88
C GLN A 148 -5.80 8.40 16.17
N LYS A 149 -5.89 8.85 17.43
CA LYS A 149 -6.65 10.06 17.74
C LYS A 149 -5.85 11.30 17.33
N VAL A 150 -6.54 12.28 16.77
CA VAL A 150 -5.96 13.48 16.16
C VAL A 150 -6.65 14.76 16.66
N GLY A 151 -6.00 15.91 16.45
CA GLY A 151 -6.54 17.21 16.83
C GLY A 151 -6.35 17.56 18.30
N GLY A 152 -7.22 18.43 18.80
CA GLY A 152 -7.20 19.03 20.13
C GLY A 152 -7.43 20.55 20.06
N PRO A 153 -7.45 21.24 21.21
CA PRO A 153 -7.46 22.71 21.23
C PRO A 153 -6.34 23.29 20.37
N ASP A 154 -6.66 24.31 19.58
CA ASP A 154 -5.75 25.00 18.64
C ASP A 154 -5.23 24.17 17.45
N HIS A 155 -5.77 22.96 17.24
CA HIS A 155 -5.44 22.12 16.08
C HIS A 155 -6.50 22.21 15.00
N ILE A 156 -6.06 22.04 13.75
CA ILE A 156 -6.94 21.92 12.59
C ILE A 156 -6.84 20.49 12.05
N VAL A 157 -7.99 19.82 11.93
CA VAL A 157 -8.10 18.49 11.32
C VAL A 157 -8.88 18.61 10.02
N GLU A 158 -8.24 18.29 8.90
CA GLU A 158 -8.93 18.13 7.63
C GLU A 158 -9.52 16.71 7.56
N ILE A 159 -10.80 16.57 7.17
CA ILE A 159 -11.48 15.27 7.00
C ILE A 159 -12.02 15.10 5.58
N ASP A 160 -12.01 13.87 5.04
CA ASP A 160 -12.52 13.56 3.71
C ASP A 160 -13.03 12.12 3.58
N GLU A 161 -13.79 11.86 2.51
CA GLU A 161 -14.24 10.52 2.15
C GLU A 161 -13.63 10.02 0.83
N SER A 162 -12.69 9.11 0.96
CA SER A 162 -11.94 8.51 -0.14
C SER A 162 -12.56 7.17 -0.60
N ALA A 163 -12.56 6.93 -1.91
CA ALA A 163 -13.04 5.67 -2.51
C ALA A 163 -11.87 4.80 -2.99
N PHE A 164 -11.60 3.72 -2.27
CA PHE A 164 -10.61 2.71 -2.66
C PHE A 164 -11.21 1.68 -3.62
N GLY A 165 -10.41 1.23 -4.60
CA GLY A 165 -10.86 0.25 -5.61
C GLY A 165 -11.76 0.81 -6.71
N LYS A 166 -11.64 2.11 -7.04
CA LYS A 166 -12.42 2.76 -8.11
C LYS A 166 -11.95 2.33 -9.50
N ARG A 167 -12.89 2.00 -10.40
CA ARG A 167 -12.58 1.81 -11.83
C ARG A 167 -11.96 3.09 -12.40
N LYS A 168 -10.82 2.97 -13.10
CA LYS A 168 -10.42 4.01 -14.06
C LYS A 168 -11.29 3.85 -15.33
N TYR A 169 -12.05 4.89 -15.69
CA TYR A 169 -12.86 4.96 -16.93
C TYR A 169 -14.07 4.00 -17.06
N ASN A 170 -14.67 3.53 -15.96
CA ASN A 170 -15.83 2.62 -15.99
C ASN A 170 -15.65 1.29 -16.77
N ARG A 171 -14.42 0.93 -17.18
CA ARG A 171 -14.11 -0.31 -17.91
C ARG A 171 -13.41 -1.32 -16.99
N GLY A 172 -13.66 -2.62 -17.19
CA GLY A 172 -13.00 -3.72 -16.47
C GLY A 172 -13.84 -4.40 -15.38
N ARG A 173 -13.24 -5.38 -14.68
CA ARG A 173 -13.86 -6.19 -13.62
C ARG A 173 -14.41 -5.29 -12.51
N LEU A 174 -15.59 -5.60 -11.99
CA LEU A 174 -16.14 -4.95 -10.79
C LEU A 174 -15.19 -5.24 -9.62
N VAL A 175 -14.40 -4.25 -9.22
CA VAL A 175 -13.72 -4.22 -7.92
C VAL A 175 -14.73 -3.63 -6.94
N LYS A 176 -14.92 -4.30 -5.80
CA LYS A 176 -15.81 -3.79 -4.74
C LYS A 176 -15.19 -2.49 -4.23
N THR A 177 -15.84 -1.36 -4.51
CA THR A 177 -15.39 -0.07 -3.96
C THR A 177 -15.54 -0.11 -2.44
N GLN A 178 -14.44 0.13 -1.74
CA GLN A 178 -14.40 0.27 -0.29
C GLN A 178 -14.28 1.77 -0.01
N TRP A 179 -15.23 2.34 0.72
CA TRP A 179 -15.10 3.71 1.17
C TRP A 179 -14.25 3.74 2.43
N VAL A 180 -13.43 4.78 2.53
CA VAL A 180 -12.63 5.09 3.71
C VAL A 180 -12.97 6.52 4.10
N PHE A 181 -13.17 6.73 5.39
CA PHE A 181 -13.27 8.05 5.97
C PHE A 181 -11.96 8.33 6.68
N ASP A 182 -11.34 9.45 6.34
CA ASP A 182 -10.00 9.79 6.79
C ASP A 182 -9.96 11.20 7.37
N GLY A 183 -8.97 11.42 8.23
CA GLY A 183 -8.70 12.73 8.79
C GLY A 183 -7.25 12.91 9.18
N ILE A 184 -6.70 14.08 8.89
CA ILE A 184 -5.32 14.46 9.16
C ILE A 184 -5.28 15.75 9.98
N ASP A 185 -4.53 15.70 11.07
CA ASP A 185 -4.15 16.90 11.81
C ASP A 185 -3.01 17.62 11.07
N ILE A 186 -3.28 18.83 10.57
CA ILE A 186 -2.31 19.56 9.76
C ILE A 186 -1.09 20.01 10.58
N ASN A 187 -1.25 20.14 11.90
CA ASN A 187 -0.21 20.59 12.82
C ASN A 187 0.75 19.45 13.14
N THR A 188 0.21 18.27 13.46
CA THR A 188 1.01 17.12 13.91
C THR A 188 1.32 16.09 12.84
N LYS A 189 0.60 16.15 11.70
CA LYS A 189 0.59 15.11 10.66
C LYS A 189 0.19 13.73 11.18
N LYS A 190 -0.53 13.63 12.29
CA LYS A 190 -1.18 12.38 12.71
C LYS A 190 -2.49 12.21 11.94
N CYS A 191 -2.88 10.98 11.66
CA CYS A 191 -4.11 10.68 10.96
C CYS A 191 -4.90 9.50 11.55
N PHE A 192 -6.15 9.40 11.12
CA PHE A 192 -6.92 8.17 11.18
C PHE A 192 -7.45 7.84 9.78
N LEU A 193 -7.52 6.55 9.47
CA LEU A 193 -8.24 6.01 8.32
C LEU A 193 -9.22 4.95 8.84
N VAL A 194 -10.50 5.07 8.50
CA VAL A 194 -11.54 4.12 8.93
C VAL A 194 -12.34 3.64 7.72
N GLU A 195 -12.38 2.31 7.53
CA GLU A 195 -13.24 1.72 6.52
C GLU A 195 -14.72 1.94 6.84
N VAL A 196 -15.47 2.48 5.88
CA VAL A 196 -16.90 2.73 6.01
C VAL A 196 -17.69 2.10 4.87
N LYS A 197 -18.89 1.60 5.17
CA LYS A 197 -19.81 1.07 4.14
C LYS A 197 -20.68 2.16 3.52
N LYS A 198 -20.97 3.21 4.30
CA LYS A 198 -21.82 4.34 3.94
C LYS A 198 -21.14 5.64 4.40
N ARG A 199 -21.45 6.73 3.72
CA ARG A 199 -20.92 8.08 3.99
C ARG A 199 -22.03 9.02 4.45
N ASP A 200 -22.95 8.50 5.24
CA ASP A 200 -24.04 9.27 5.84
C ASP A 200 -23.64 9.80 7.22
N ALA A 201 -24.34 10.83 7.70
CA ALA A 201 -24.06 11.46 8.99
C ALA A 201 -24.05 10.44 10.14
N ALA A 202 -24.99 9.48 10.12
CA ALA A 202 -25.10 8.42 11.11
C ALA A 202 -23.87 7.51 11.18
N THR A 203 -23.10 7.39 10.09
CA THR A 203 -21.84 6.65 10.07
C THR A 203 -20.65 7.55 10.41
N LEU A 204 -20.57 8.76 9.85
CA LEU A 204 -19.36 9.59 9.94
C LEU A 204 -19.24 10.34 11.27
N LEU A 205 -20.33 10.89 11.81
CA LEU A 205 -20.27 11.68 13.06
C LEU A 205 -19.73 10.88 14.25
N PRO A 206 -20.13 9.61 14.48
CA PRO A 206 -19.54 8.81 15.55
C PRO A 206 -18.04 8.54 15.34
N ILE A 207 -17.58 8.44 14.10
CA ILE A 207 -16.16 8.25 13.79
C ILE A 207 -15.38 9.52 14.14
N ILE A 208 -15.89 10.70 13.75
CA ILE A 208 -15.32 12.00 14.14
C ILE A 208 -15.22 12.09 15.66
N GLN A 209 -16.30 11.77 16.38
CA GLN A 209 -16.31 11.83 17.85
C GLN A 209 -15.33 10.87 18.52
N ASN A 210 -15.03 9.73 17.88
CA ASN A 210 -14.09 8.77 18.42
C ASN A 210 -12.62 9.15 18.17
N TYR A 211 -12.32 9.70 16.99
CA TYR A 211 -10.94 9.92 16.52
C TYR A 211 -10.49 11.38 16.54
N VAL A 212 -11.40 12.35 16.57
CA VAL A 212 -11.07 13.79 16.64
C VAL A 212 -11.30 14.29 18.06
N LEU A 213 -10.25 14.80 18.69
CA LEU A 213 -10.31 15.29 20.07
C LEU A 213 -11.18 16.56 20.19
N PRO A 214 -11.93 16.75 21.30
CA PRO A 214 -12.69 17.98 21.53
C PRO A 214 -11.81 19.24 21.51
N GLY A 215 -12.39 20.38 21.12
CA GLY A 215 -11.71 21.66 20.93
C GLY A 215 -11.04 21.82 19.56
N THR A 216 -11.13 20.80 18.69
CA THR A 216 -10.54 20.82 17.34
C THR A 216 -11.32 21.72 16.39
N THR A 217 -10.60 22.39 15.50
CA THR A 217 -11.18 23.00 14.30
C THR A 217 -11.22 21.96 13.17
N ILE A 218 -12.40 21.50 12.80
CA ILE A 218 -12.60 20.52 11.73
C ILE A 218 -12.80 21.26 10.41
N HIS A 219 -12.02 20.89 9.40
CA HIS A 219 -12.15 21.36 8.03
C HIS A 219 -12.71 20.24 7.16
N SER A 220 -13.83 20.50 6.47
CA SER A 220 -14.42 19.53 5.53
C SER A 220 -14.99 20.20 4.29
N ASP A 221 -15.28 19.39 3.28
CA ASP A 221 -16.13 19.79 2.15
C ASP A 221 -17.56 20.11 2.64
N LYS A 222 -18.34 20.86 1.84
CA LYS A 222 -19.79 21.12 2.08
C LYS A 222 -20.70 19.89 1.85
N TRP A 223 -20.26 18.72 2.30
CA TRP A 223 -21.06 17.50 2.21
C TRP A 223 -22.17 17.48 3.25
N LYS A 224 -23.39 17.08 2.85
CA LYS A 224 -24.59 17.14 3.71
C LYS A 224 -24.43 16.34 5.01
N ALA A 225 -23.60 15.31 5.03
CA ALA A 225 -23.38 14.50 6.23
C ALA A 225 -22.73 15.28 7.38
N TYR A 226 -22.08 16.42 7.08
CA TYR A 226 -21.38 17.24 8.07
C TYR A 226 -22.21 18.40 8.61
N ASN A 227 -23.45 18.61 8.12
CA ASN A 227 -24.27 19.74 8.55
C ASN A 227 -24.49 19.80 10.07
N ASP A 228 -24.52 18.64 10.74
CA ASP A 228 -24.74 18.57 12.18
C ASP A 228 -23.48 18.90 13.00
N LEU A 229 -22.28 18.89 12.41
CA LEU A 229 -21.03 19.28 13.09
C LEU A 229 -21.05 20.74 13.50
N GLN A 230 -21.73 21.61 12.74
CA GLN A 230 -21.86 23.03 13.07
C GLN A 230 -22.59 23.25 14.41
N ASN A 231 -23.37 22.28 14.87
CA ASN A 231 -24.11 22.33 16.12
C ASN A 231 -23.45 21.52 17.26
N ASP A 232 -22.36 20.80 17.00
CA ASP A 232 -21.66 20.03 18.02
C ASP A 232 -20.76 20.96 18.86
N PRO A 233 -20.99 21.10 20.19
CA PRO A 233 -20.22 22.02 21.02
C PRO A 233 -18.76 21.60 21.21
N ASN A 234 -18.38 20.39 20.80
CA ASN A 234 -17.01 19.90 20.92
C ASN A 234 -16.10 20.37 19.79
N TYR A 235 -16.64 20.91 18.69
CA TYR A 235 -15.86 21.20 17.48
C TYR A 235 -16.17 22.58 16.93
N TYR A 236 -15.15 23.20 16.34
CA TYR A 236 -15.33 24.35 15.45
C TYR A 236 -15.34 23.84 14.01
N HIS A 237 -16.43 24.02 13.27
CA HIS A 237 -16.53 23.49 11.91
C HIS A 237 -16.38 24.58 10.87
N LEU A 238 -15.36 24.43 10.00
CA LEU A 238 -15.16 25.25 8.82
C LEU A 238 -15.40 24.39 7.57
N THR A 239 -16.13 24.95 6.60
CA THR A 239 -16.46 24.24 5.35
C THR A 239 -15.92 24.96 4.14
N VAL A 240 -15.48 24.19 3.14
CA VAL A 240 -15.01 24.75 1.86
C VAL A 240 -15.92 24.32 0.73
N ASN A 241 -16.34 25.29 -0.08
CA ASN A 241 -17.22 25.04 -1.22
C ASN A 241 -16.43 24.81 -2.51
N HIS A 242 -16.08 23.55 -2.78
CA HIS A 242 -15.36 23.15 -3.98
C HIS A 242 -16.14 23.33 -5.30
N SER A 243 -17.43 23.68 -5.26
CA SER A 243 -18.18 24.04 -6.47
C SER A 243 -17.96 25.49 -6.94
N LEU A 244 -17.41 26.34 -6.07
CA LEU A 244 -17.21 27.77 -6.33
C LEU A 244 -15.74 28.14 -6.40
N ASN A 245 -14.86 27.57 -5.56
CA ASN A 245 -13.46 27.95 -5.53
C ASN A 245 -12.52 26.76 -5.22
N PHE A 246 -11.33 26.74 -5.85
CA PHE A 246 -10.21 25.83 -5.50
C PHE A 246 -9.55 26.22 -4.17
N VAL A 247 -9.67 27.50 -3.82
CA VAL A 247 -9.22 28.10 -2.56
C VAL A 247 -10.39 28.93 -2.03
N ASP A 248 -10.87 28.69 -0.81
CA ASP A 248 -11.93 29.49 -0.21
C ASP A 248 -11.46 30.96 -0.12
N PRO A 249 -12.18 31.93 -0.73
CA PRO A 249 -11.69 33.30 -0.88
C PRO A 249 -11.83 34.13 0.40
N ASP A 250 -12.67 33.73 1.35
CA ASP A 250 -12.87 34.42 2.62
C ASP A 250 -11.86 33.95 3.68
N THR A 251 -11.42 32.69 3.58
CA THR A 251 -10.48 32.07 4.54
C THR A 251 -9.08 31.82 3.95
N GLY A 252 -8.90 31.95 2.63
CA GLY A 252 -7.67 31.62 1.91
C GLY A 252 -7.36 30.12 1.83
N PHE A 253 -8.32 29.25 2.15
CA PHE A 253 -8.09 27.81 2.32
C PHE A 253 -8.01 27.05 1.00
N ALA A 254 -6.92 26.34 0.74
CA ALA A 254 -6.85 25.23 -0.22
C ALA A 254 -6.68 23.93 0.57
N ARG A 255 -7.15 22.77 0.07
CA ARG A 255 -6.73 21.46 0.65
C ARG A 255 -5.21 21.44 0.69
N THR A 256 -4.62 21.51 1.88
CA THR A 256 -3.16 21.63 1.99
C THR A 256 -2.48 20.26 1.96
N LEU A 257 -3.16 19.21 2.42
CA LEU A 257 -2.56 17.87 2.60
C LEU A 257 -3.43 16.73 2.05
N LEU A 258 -4.75 16.89 1.96
CA LEU A 258 -5.68 15.95 1.32
C LEU A 258 -5.55 15.92 -0.21
N THR A 259 -4.42 15.37 -0.69
CA THR A 259 -4.19 15.07 -2.11
C THR A 259 -4.85 13.74 -2.49
N SER A 260 -4.92 13.42 -3.78
CA SER A 260 -5.44 12.13 -4.28
C SER A 260 -4.65 10.89 -3.82
N TYR A 261 -3.58 11.08 -3.05
CA TYR A 261 -2.72 10.04 -2.48
C TYR A 261 -2.34 10.40 -1.03
N LEU A 262 -3.31 10.86 -0.24
CA LEU A 262 -3.08 11.23 1.17
C LEU A 262 -2.38 10.08 1.91
N GLU A 263 -2.81 8.84 1.70
CA GLU A 263 -2.22 7.65 2.32
C GLU A 263 -0.71 7.53 2.04
N GLU A 264 -0.28 7.80 0.79
CA GLU A 264 1.13 7.78 0.43
C GLU A 264 1.88 8.95 1.06
N PHE A 265 1.32 10.16 0.97
CA PHE A 265 1.91 11.34 1.58
C PHE A 265 2.17 11.14 3.07
N MET A 266 1.14 10.70 3.80
CA MET A 266 1.20 10.42 5.23
C MET A 266 2.24 9.36 5.56
N TRP A 267 2.21 8.28 4.79
CA TRP A 267 3.15 7.19 4.97
C TRP A 267 4.58 7.64 4.75
N ARG A 268 4.85 8.49 3.77
CA ARG A 268 6.19 9.05 3.54
C ARG A 268 6.62 10.02 4.64
N GLN A 269 5.70 10.75 5.27
CA GLN A 269 6.06 11.58 6.43
C GLN A 269 6.50 10.74 7.64
N GLU A 270 5.88 9.58 7.85
CA GLU A 270 6.19 8.72 9.01
C GLU A 270 7.34 7.72 8.73
N PHE A 271 7.44 7.21 7.51
CA PHE A 271 8.33 6.10 7.15
C PHE A 271 9.35 6.46 6.05
N GLY A 272 9.41 7.73 5.62
CA GLY A 272 10.22 8.18 4.50
C GLY A 272 11.74 8.14 4.71
N ASP A 273 12.21 7.99 5.95
CA ASP A 273 13.64 7.82 6.25
C ASP A 273 14.17 6.46 5.76
N GLU A 274 13.34 5.41 5.83
CA GLU A 274 13.66 4.05 5.38
C GLU A 274 12.48 3.46 4.57
N PRO A 275 12.19 3.99 3.37
CA PRO A 275 10.93 3.72 2.68
C PRO A 275 10.88 2.30 2.12
N LEU A 276 11.96 1.75 1.58
CA LEU A 276 11.88 0.39 1.03
C LEU A 276 11.74 -0.63 2.16
N LYS A 277 12.48 -0.46 3.26
CA LYS A 277 12.38 -1.27 4.47
C LYS A 277 10.96 -1.29 5.02
N ASN A 278 10.39 -0.12 5.29
CA ASN A 278 9.06 -0.03 5.89
C ASN A 278 7.99 -0.62 4.96
N LEU A 279 8.09 -0.41 3.64
CA LEU A 279 7.17 -1.02 2.69
C LEU A 279 7.26 -2.55 2.72
N ILE A 280 8.47 -3.12 2.74
CA ILE A 280 8.70 -4.56 2.81
C ILE A 280 8.16 -5.16 4.12
N LEU A 281 8.42 -4.52 5.26
CA LEU A 281 7.94 -4.98 6.57
C LEU A 281 6.41 -4.97 6.63
N GLN A 282 5.77 -3.94 6.10
CA GLN A 282 4.31 -3.84 6.08
C GLN A 282 3.66 -4.81 5.09
N ILE A 283 4.28 -5.04 3.92
CA ILE A 283 3.88 -6.13 3.02
C ILE A 283 3.95 -7.47 3.73
N SER A 284 5.06 -7.75 4.43
CA SER A 284 5.28 -9.03 5.12
C SER A 284 4.29 -9.23 6.28
N SER A 285 3.89 -8.15 6.95
CA SER A 285 2.85 -8.17 7.98
C SER A 285 1.46 -8.45 7.38
N HIS A 286 1.12 -7.81 6.25
CA HIS A 286 -0.18 -7.97 5.61
C HIS A 286 -0.33 -9.31 4.85
N TYR A 287 0.76 -9.81 4.24
CA TYR A 287 0.84 -11.08 3.55
C TYR A 287 1.82 -12.03 4.27
N PRO A 288 1.47 -12.56 5.45
CA PRO A 288 2.37 -13.38 6.22
C PRO A 288 2.69 -14.69 5.48
N VAL A 289 3.98 -15.03 5.43
CA VAL A 289 4.51 -16.25 4.81
C VAL A 289 5.34 -17.08 5.78
N GLU A 290 5.31 -18.41 5.60
CA GLU A 290 6.13 -19.39 6.34
C GLU A 290 7.51 -19.63 5.71
#